data_AF-A0A3R9TKS3-F1
#
_entry.id   AF-A0A3R9TKS3-F1
#
_cell.length_a   1.000
_cell.length_b   1.000
_cell.length_c   1.000
_cell.angle_alpha   90.00
_cell.angle_beta   90.00
_cell.angle_gamma   90.00
#
_symmetry.space_group_name_H-M   'P 1'
#
loop_
_entity.id
_entity.type
_entity.pdbx_description
1 polymer ?
#
loop_
_entity_poly.entity_id
_entity_poly.type
_entity_poly.pdbx_seq_one_letter_code
_entity_poly.pdbx_strand_id
1 'polypeptide(L)'
;MGAVISSLGMIGISSVYAQEQVDPAYKPGNPIYDKWDRFYKIEQSQPQEAEKILVELSKLTPTDIKVWKSLTYLQIRLEKRKEALQSLRQARNLAPQDDTLKLQEAYLLNQQKKDREALVLFKELSSSSDPEIAAKATQAVKNLSGGEVKPYFRDIYFAPSYESRYDDVIFPLKMRYGKNIDNGRAQ
;
A
#
# COMPACT_ATOMS: atom_id res chain seq x y z
N MET A 1 12.70 3.75 24.04
CA MET A 1 13.21 2.64 23.20
C MET A 1 12.12 2.29 22.20
N GLY A 2 12.32 2.69 20.95
CA GLY A 2 11.32 2.55 19.88
C GLY A 2 11.27 1.12 19.35
N ALA A 3 10.08 0.54 19.35
CA ALA A 3 9.82 -0.72 18.67
C ALA A 3 9.52 -0.42 17.19
N VAL A 4 10.52 -0.60 16.34
CA VAL A 4 10.33 -0.66 14.89
C VAL A 4 9.65 -1.99 14.60
N ILE A 5 8.33 -1.98 14.44
CA ILE A 5 7.59 -3.15 13.95
C ILE A 5 7.78 -3.18 12.44
N SER A 6 8.91 -3.74 12.02
CA SER A 6 9.17 -4.11 10.63
C SER A 6 8.47 -5.43 10.36
N SER A 7 7.16 -5.40 10.15
CA SER A 7 6.45 -6.57 9.63
C SER A 7 6.52 -6.52 8.11
N LEU A 8 7.62 -7.06 7.56
CA LEU A 8 7.69 -7.54 6.19
C LEU A 8 6.63 -8.65 6.03
N GLY A 9 5.39 -8.26 5.75
CA GLY A 9 4.48 -9.12 5.03
C GLY A 9 4.99 -9.16 3.59
N MET A 10 5.93 -10.06 3.31
CA MET A 10 6.21 -10.49 1.95
C MET A 10 4.88 -11.02 1.40
N ILE A 11 4.12 -10.15 0.73
CA ILE A 11 3.06 -10.62 -0.14
C ILE A 11 3.81 -11.47 -1.14
N GLY A 12 3.65 -12.78 -1.04
CA GLY A 12 3.95 -13.69 -2.12
C GLY A 12 3.04 -13.33 -3.27
N ILE A 13 3.35 -12.24 -3.97
CA ILE A 13 2.87 -12.00 -5.33
C ILE A 13 3.71 -12.94 -6.17
N SER A 14 3.38 -14.22 -6.06
CA SER A 14 3.78 -15.23 -7.03
C SER A 14 3.53 -14.63 -8.40
N SER A 15 4.41 -14.95 -9.34
CA SER A 15 4.52 -14.53 -10.75
C SER A 15 3.27 -14.71 -11.62
N VAL A 16 2.06 -14.63 -11.07
CA VAL A 16 0.77 -14.88 -11.73
C VAL A 16 0.55 -13.94 -12.91
N TYR A 17 1.14 -12.75 -12.91
CA TYR A 17 1.03 -11.81 -14.04
C TYR A 17 2.07 -12.02 -15.15
N ALA A 18 3.11 -12.84 -14.92
CA ALA A 18 4.21 -13.00 -15.88
C ALA A 18 3.88 -13.98 -17.02
N GLN A 19 2.84 -14.82 -16.89
CA GLN A 19 2.50 -15.88 -17.84
C GLN A 19 1.23 -15.64 -18.66
N GLU A 20 0.58 -14.48 -18.55
CA GLU A 20 -0.63 -14.21 -19.32
C GLU A 20 -0.28 -13.90 -20.78
N GLN A 21 -0.27 -14.96 -21.59
CA GLN A 21 -0.06 -15.07 -23.05
C GLN A 21 0.22 -13.74 -23.74
N VAL A 22 1.45 -13.58 -24.23
CA VAL A 22 1.79 -12.61 -25.27
C VAL A 22 0.66 -12.64 -26.29
N ASP A 23 0.04 -11.48 -26.57
CA ASP A 23 -1.10 -11.40 -27.47
C ASP A 23 -0.79 -12.21 -28.75
N PRO A 24 -1.61 -13.22 -29.11
CA PRO A 24 -1.33 -14.12 -30.22
C PRO A 24 -1.15 -13.40 -31.57
N ALA A 25 -1.43 -12.10 -31.65
CA ALA A 25 -1.09 -11.24 -32.77
C ALA A 25 0.42 -11.07 -33.02
N TYR A 26 1.29 -11.27 -32.01
CA TYR A 26 2.72 -11.00 -32.14
C TYR A 26 3.53 -12.28 -32.39
N LYS A 27 4.10 -12.40 -33.59
CA LYS A 27 4.97 -13.51 -34.02
C LYS A 27 6.45 -13.13 -33.89
N PRO A 28 7.37 -14.11 -33.76
CA PRO A 28 8.82 -13.86 -33.83
C PRO A 28 9.20 -12.99 -35.04
N GLY A 29 10.06 -12.00 -34.83
CA GLY A 29 10.43 -10.98 -35.82
C GLY A 29 9.56 -9.71 -35.77
N ASN A 30 8.51 -9.67 -34.94
CA ASN A 30 7.84 -8.43 -34.58
C ASN A 30 8.65 -7.71 -33.47
N PRO A 31 8.99 -6.42 -33.61
CA PRO A 31 9.77 -5.68 -32.61
C PRO A 31 9.16 -5.68 -31.20
N ILE A 32 7.84 -5.78 -31.07
CA ILE A 32 7.14 -5.87 -29.77
C ILE A 32 7.32 -7.27 -29.17
N TYR A 33 7.17 -8.32 -29.98
CA TYR A 33 7.40 -9.71 -29.54
C TYR A 33 8.83 -9.90 -29.05
N ASP A 34 9.81 -9.48 -29.86
CA ASP A 34 11.23 -9.69 -29.57
C ASP A 34 11.65 -8.96 -28.27
N LYS A 35 11.03 -7.81 -27.98
CA LYS A 35 11.22 -7.09 -26.72
C LYS A 35 10.63 -7.82 -25.53
N TRP A 36 9.40 -8.32 -25.62
CA TRP A 36 8.79 -9.13 -24.56
C TRP A 36 9.60 -10.41 -24.28
N ASP A 37 10.00 -11.14 -25.33
CA ASP A 37 10.86 -12.32 -25.20
C ASP A 37 12.18 -12.00 -24.48
N ARG A 38 12.83 -10.89 -24.88
CA ARG A 38 14.06 -10.43 -24.21
C ARG A 38 13.80 -10.04 -22.75
N PHE A 39 12.70 -9.34 -22.46
CA PHE A 39 12.32 -8.96 -21.09
C PHE A 39 12.23 -10.18 -20.18
N TYR A 40 11.48 -11.21 -20.58
CA TYR A 40 11.29 -12.41 -19.76
C TYR A 40 12.59 -13.18 -19.49
N LYS A 41 13.53 -13.16 -20.44
CA LYS A 41 14.85 -13.81 -20.26
C LYS A 41 15.74 -13.09 -19.24
N ILE A 42 15.57 -11.78 -19.07
CA ILE A 42 16.49 -10.95 -18.29
C ILE A 42 15.87 -10.31 -17.04
N GLU A 43 14.56 -10.37 -16.85
CA GLU A 43 13.87 -9.69 -15.73
C GLU A 43 14.37 -10.10 -14.33
N GLN A 44 14.93 -11.31 -14.19
CA GLN A 44 15.49 -11.78 -12.93
C GLN A 44 16.98 -11.50 -12.79
N SER A 45 17.75 -11.61 -13.88
CA SER A 45 19.22 -11.50 -13.86
C SER A 45 19.73 -10.07 -14.08
N GLN A 46 18.99 -9.24 -14.83
CA GLN A 46 19.36 -7.88 -15.20
C GLN A 46 18.14 -6.95 -15.11
N PRO A 47 17.59 -6.70 -13.91
CA PRO A 47 16.32 -6.01 -13.75
C PRO A 47 16.36 -4.54 -14.22
N GLN A 48 17.52 -3.86 -14.19
CA GLN A 48 17.65 -2.50 -14.72
C GLN A 48 17.56 -2.45 -16.25
N GLU A 49 18.10 -3.45 -16.95
CA GLU A 49 17.97 -3.56 -18.41
C GLU A 49 16.56 -4.00 -18.79
N ALA A 50 15.95 -4.89 -18.01
CA ALA A 50 14.55 -5.29 -18.17
C ALA A 50 13.60 -4.07 -18.08
N GLU A 51 13.87 -3.13 -17.17
CA GLU A 51 13.08 -1.91 -17.04
C GLU A 51 13.19 -1.02 -18.29
N LYS A 52 14.37 -0.88 -18.87
CA LYS A 52 14.55 -0.12 -20.13
C LYS A 52 13.70 -0.72 -21.24
N ILE A 53 13.66 -2.05 -21.35
CA ILE A 53 12.82 -2.74 -22.35
C ILE A 53 11.34 -2.44 -22.13
N LEU A 54 10.86 -2.48 -20.88
CA LEU A 54 9.47 -2.15 -20.56
C LEU A 54 9.12 -0.68 -20.82
N VAL A 55 10.07 0.25 -20.60
CA VAL A 55 9.91 1.68 -20.94
C VAL A 55 9.87 1.89 -22.46
N GLU A 56 10.61 1.12 -23.24
CA GLU A 56 10.50 1.14 -24.70
C GLU A 56 9.17 0.56 -25.17
N LEU A 57 8.74 -0.57 -24.59
CA LEU A 57 7.45 -1.17 -24.86
C LEU A 57 6.30 -0.20 -24.54
N SER A 58 6.38 0.55 -23.44
CA SER A 58 5.29 1.46 -23.06
C SER A 58 5.11 2.63 -24.02
N LYS A 59 6.18 3.00 -24.74
CA LYS A 59 6.12 4.00 -25.82
C LYS A 59 5.55 3.42 -27.11
N LEU A 60 5.84 2.15 -27.40
CA LEU A 60 5.35 1.46 -28.60
C LEU A 60 3.88 1.05 -28.47
N THR A 61 3.47 0.65 -27.27
CA THR A 61 2.12 0.16 -26.96
C THR A 61 1.53 0.89 -25.75
N PRO A 62 1.26 2.21 -25.86
CA PRO A 62 0.81 3.01 -24.72
C PRO A 62 -0.55 2.59 -24.13
N THR A 63 -1.37 1.86 -24.90
CA THR A 63 -2.66 1.33 -24.48
C THR A 63 -2.59 -0.13 -24.01
N ASP A 64 -1.41 -0.76 -24.03
CA ASP A 64 -1.23 -2.12 -23.54
C ASP A 64 -1.03 -2.11 -22.02
N ILE A 65 -2.09 -2.49 -21.31
CA ILE A 65 -2.08 -2.56 -19.85
C ILE A 65 -1.04 -3.54 -19.31
N LYS A 66 -0.68 -4.60 -20.05
CA LYS A 66 0.31 -5.59 -19.59
C LYS A 66 1.67 -4.93 -19.39
N VAL A 67 2.07 -4.03 -20.30
CA VAL A 67 3.32 -3.28 -20.17
C VAL A 67 3.32 -2.45 -18.89
N TRP A 68 2.26 -1.69 -18.63
CA TRP A 68 2.18 -0.83 -17.45
C TRP A 68 2.13 -1.63 -16.14
N LYS A 69 1.43 -2.77 -16.11
CA LYS A 69 1.43 -3.70 -14.98
C LYS A 69 2.82 -4.28 -14.72
N SER A 70 3.49 -4.80 -15.76
CA SER A 70 4.85 -5.36 -15.64
C SER A 70 5.87 -4.31 -15.22
N LEU A 71 5.78 -3.08 -15.76
CA LEU A 71 6.67 -1.98 -15.42
C LEU A 71 6.49 -1.57 -13.95
N THR A 72 5.25 -1.47 -13.49
CA THR A 72 4.93 -1.22 -12.08
C THR A 72 5.54 -2.27 -11.17
N TYR A 73 5.33 -3.56 -11.46
CA TYR A 73 5.85 -4.66 -10.67
C TYR A 73 7.37 -4.64 -10.58
N LEU A 74 8.05 -4.47 -11.71
CA LEU A 74 9.52 -4.40 -11.75
C LEU A 74 10.05 -3.19 -10.98
N GLN A 75 9.41 -2.03 -11.12
CA GLN A 75 9.81 -0.81 -10.41
C GLN A 75 9.61 -0.92 -8.90
N ILE A 76 8.56 -1.61 -8.44
CA ILE A 76 8.39 -1.94 -7.01
C ILE A 76 9.56 -2.81 -6.52
N ARG A 77 9.94 -3.86 -7.27
CA ARG A 77 11.08 -4.72 -6.94
C ARG A 77 12.42 -3.96 -6.91
N LEU A 78 12.57 -2.96 -7.77
CA LEU A 78 13.74 -2.08 -7.83
C LEU A 78 13.70 -0.94 -6.79
N GLU A 79 12.68 -0.91 -5.92
CA GLU A 79 12.42 0.16 -4.94
C GLU A 79 12.24 1.57 -5.55
N LYS A 80 11.94 1.64 -6.85
CA LYS A 80 11.67 2.87 -7.60
C LYS A 80 10.22 3.33 -7.41
N ARG A 81 9.91 3.71 -6.16
CA ARG A 81 8.52 3.96 -5.71
C ARG A 81 7.81 5.07 -6.49
N LYS A 82 8.51 6.12 -6.94
CA LYS A 82 7.90 7.24 -7.66
C LYS A 82 7.50 6.82 -9.07
N GLU A 83 8.39 6.12 -9.75
CA GLU A 83 8.22 5.60 -11.10
C GLU A 83 7.15 4.51 -11.11
N ALA A 84 7.18 3.60 -10.13
CA ALA A 84 6.13 2.59 -9.95
C ALA A 84 4.74 3.23 -9.83
N LEU A 85 4.61 4.34 -9.09
CA LEU A 85 3.35 5.04 -8.94
C LEU A 85 2.88 5.68 -10.26
N GLN A 86 3.80 6.17 -11.08
CA GLN A 86 3.48 6.70 -12.41
C GLN A 86 2.98 5.59 -13.35
N SER A 87 3.71 4.48 -13.42
CA SER A 87 3.34 3.31 -14.22
C SER A 87 2.01 2.71 -13.79
N LEU A 88 1.77 2.64 -12.47
CA LEU A 88 0.53 2.13 -11.91
C LEU A 88 -0.66 3.02 -12.26
N ARG A 89 -0.49 4.33 -12.25
CA ARG A 89 -1.53 5.28 -12.68
C ARG A 89 -1.88 5.11 -14.15
N GLN A 90 -0.91 4.82 -15.01
CA GLN A 90 -1.19 4.47 -16.41
C GLN A 90 -2.01 3.18 -16.50
N ALA A 91 -1.63 2.13 -15.76
CA ALA A 91 -2.41 0.89 -15.72
C ALA A 91 -3.86 1.12 -15.21
N ARG A 92 -4.05 1.93 -14.17
CA ARG A 92 -5.36 2.29 -13.62
C ARG A 92 -6.21 3.11 -14.60
N ASN A 93 -5.61 4.00 -15.38
CA ASN A 93 -6.33 4.76 -16.39
C ASN A 93 -6.88 3.84 -17.49
N LEU A 94 -6.16 2.77 -17.82
CA LEU A 94 -6.58 1.77 -18.81
C LEU A 94 -7.61 0.78 -18.25
N ALA A 95 -7.55 0.43 -16.96
CA ALA A 95 -8.52 -0.42 -16.27
C ALA A 95 -9.00 0.22 -14.96
N PRO A 96 -9.90 1.22 -15.02
CA PRO A 96 -10.34 1.94 -13.82
C PRO A 96 -11.16 1.09 -12.85
N GLN A 97 -11.73 -0.02 -13.33
CA GLN A 97 -12.53 -0.97 -12.55
C GLN A 97 -11.68 -2.10 -11.91
N ASP A 98 -10.36 -2.13 -12.15
CA ASP A 98 -9.47 -3.13 -11.56
C ASP A 98 -9.11 -2.71 -10.12
N ASP A 99 -9.88 -3.22 -9.17
CA ASP A 99 -9.68 -2.99 -7.74
C ASP A 99 -8.31 -3.47 -7.24
N THR A 100 -7.68 -4.44 -7.92
CA THR A 100 -6.33 -4.89 -7.57
C THR A 100 -5.31 -3.78 -7.81
N LEU A 101 -5.42 -3.07 -8.94
CA LEU A 101 -4.53 -1.94 -9.24
C LEU A 101 -4.76 -0.76 -8.28
N LYS A 102 -6.03 -0.51 -7.93
CA LYS A 102 -6.37 0.52 -6.94
C LYS A 102 -5.81 0.19 -5.56
N LEU A 103 -5.87 -1.08 -5.16
CA LEU A 103 -5.31 -1.57 -3.90
C LEU A 103 -3.78 -1.42 -3.88
N GLN A 104 -3.11 -1.77 -4.98
CA GLN A 104 -1.67 -1.56 -5.12
C GLN A 104 -1.29 -0.07 -4.97
N GLU A 105 -2.09 0.85 -5.52
CA GLU A 105 -1.81 2.29 -5.40
C GLU A 105 -1.94 2.75 -3.96
N ALA A 106 -2.99 2.30 -3.26
CA ALA A 106 -3.19 2.61 -1.85
C ALA A 106 -1.99 2.15 -0.99
N TYR A 107 -1.47 0.94 -1.23
CA TYR A 107 -0.28 0.46 -0.53
C TYR A 107 0.98 1.24 -0.88
N LEU A 108 1.18 1.59 -2.15
CA LEU A 108 2.35 2.35 -2.59
C LEU A 108 2.36 3.78 -2.01
N LEU A 109 1.18 4.41 -1.92
CA LEU A 109 1.00 5.70 -1.27
C LEU A 109 1.32 5.63 0.24
N ASN A 110 0.82 4.60 0.93
CA ASN A 110 1.12 4.36 2.34
C ASN A 110 2.64 4.17 2.57
N GLN A 111 3.31 3.38 1.71
CA GLN A 111 4.76 3.21 1.79
C GLN A 111 5.54 4.53 1.61
N GLN A 112 4.98 5.48 0.86
CA GLN A 112 5.51 6.83 0.68
C GLN A 112 5.11 7.82 1.79
N LYS A 113 4.48 7.36 2.89
CA LYS A 113 3.95 8.19 3.98
C LYS A 113 2.85 9.16 3.55
N LYS A 114 2.18 8.88 2.43
CA LYS A 114 1.03 9.63 1.93
C LYS A 114 -0.27 9.02 2.47
N ASP A 115 -0.32 8.88 3.80
CA ASP A 115 -1.34 8.09 4.49
C ASP A 115 -2.75 8.62 4.25
N ARG A 116 -2.91 9.95 4.08
CA ARG A 116 -4.20 10.56 3.76
C ARG A 116 -4.72 10.15 2.39
N GLU A 117 -3.87 10.17 1.37
CA GLU A 117 -4.23 9.74 0.01
C GLU A 117 -4.52 8.23 -0.02
N ALA A 118 -3.68 7.44 0.65
CA ALA A 118 -3.87 6.00 0.80
C ALA A 118 -5.20 5.66 1.50
N LEU A 119 -5.53 6.37 2.58
CA LEU A 119 -6.74 6.14 3.37
C LEU A 119 -8.02 6.36 2.55
N VAL A 120 -8.03 7.34 1.64
CA VAL A 120 -9.17 7.56 0.73
C VAL A 120 -9.38 6.32 -0.14
N LEU A 121 -8.33 5.81 -0.78
CA LEU A 121 -8.43 4.63 -1.64
C LEU A 121 -8.82 3.37 -0.85
N PHE A 122 -8.26 3.16 0.35
CA PHE A 122 -8.63 2.02 1.19
C PHE A 122 -10.10 2.08 1.65
N LYS A 123 -10.64 3.27 1.94
CA LYS A 123 -12.07 3.43 2.26
C LYS A 123 -12.98 3.12 1.07
N GLU A 124 -12.58 3.52 -0.13
CA GLU A 124 -13.34 3.14 -1.33
C GLU A 124 -13.29 1.63 -1.58
N LEU A 125 -12.15 0.99 -1.32
CA LEU A 125 -11.95 -0.45 -1.53
C LEU A 125 -12.60 -1.32 -0.44
N SER A 126 -12.96 -0.77 0.73
CA SER A 126 -13.67 -1.55 1.76
C SER A 126 -15.06 -2.03 1.30
N SER A 127 -15.59 -1.45 0.23
CA SER A 127 -16.83 -1.87 -0.44
C SER A 127 -16.59 -2.60 -1.77
N SER A 128 -15.36 -3.08 -2.03
CA SER A 128 -15.05 -3.88 -3.22
C SER A 128 -15.94 -5.13 -3.29
N SER A 129 -16.29 -5.55 -4.52
CA SER A 129 -16.97 -6.82 -4.75
C SER A 129 -16.09 -8.04 -4.46
N ASP A 130 -14.76 -7.87 -4.47
CA ASP A 130 -13.82 -8.91 -4.07
C ASP A 130 -13.68 -8.89 -2.53
N PRO A 131 -14.11 -9.96 -1.83
CA PRO A 131 -14.09 -10.01 -0.37
C PRO A 131 -12.67 -9.98 0.21
N GLU A 132 -11.65 -10.48 -0.50
CA GLU A 132 -10.27 -10.39 -0.03
C GLU A 132 -9.74 -8.96 -0.09
N ILE A 133 -10.04 -8.25 -1.19
CA ILE A 133 -9.66 -6.84 -1.35
C ILE A 133 -10.36 -6.00 -0.28
N ALA A 134 -11.67 -6.20 -0.09
CA ALA A 134 -12.44 -5.51 0.93
C ALA A 134 -11.89 -5.73 2.34
N ALA A 135 -11.50 -6.97 2.67
CA ALA A 135 -10.90 -7.30 3.96
C ALA A 135 -9.53 -6.63 4.16
N LYS A 136 -8.64 -6.71 3.15
CA LYS A 136 -7.31 -6.06 3.17
C LYS A 136 -7.44 -4.54 3.33
N ALA A 137 -8.36 -3.94 2.59
CA ALA A 137 -8.62 -2.50 2.64
C ALA A 137 -9.21 -2.07 3.99
N THR A 138 -10.18 -2.80 4.53
CA THR A 138 -10.77 -2.54 5.85
C THR A 138 -9.71 -2.59 6.96
N GLN A 139 -8.83 -3.59 6.91
CA GLN A 139 -7.72 -3.70 7.86
C GLN A 139 -6.73 -2.53 7.71
N ALA A 140 -6.44 -2.11 6.48
CA ALA A 140 -5.58 -0.95 6.23
C ALA A 140 -6.21 0.36 6.75
N VAL A 141 -7.53 0.55 6.58
CA VAL A 141 -8.27 1.68 7.18
C VAL A 141 -8.11 1.67 8.70
N LYS A 142 -8.29 0.52 9.35
CA LYS A 142 -8.13 0.38 10.81
C LYS A 142 -6.71 0.72 11.27
N ASN A 143 -5.70 0.28 10.53
CA ASN A 143 -4.30 0.55 10.84
C ASN A 143 -3.96 2.05 10.68
N LEU A 144 -4.46 2.70 9.63
CA LEU A 144 -4.12 4.09 9.29
C LEU A 144 -4.97 5.14 10.01
N SER A 145 -6.17 4.78 10.47
CA SER A 145 -7.04 5.73 11.19
C SER A 145 -6.58 6.01 12.63
N GLY A 146 -5.48 5.37 13.07
CA GLY A 146 -5.20 5.19 14.49
C GLY A 146 -6.28 4.31 15.12
N GLY A 147 -6.02 3.70 16.28
CA GLY A 147 -7.12 3.06 17.02
C GLY A 147 -8.27 4.07 17.12
N GLU A 148 -9.48 3.68 16.69
CA GLU A 148 -10.65 4.57 16.63
C GLU A 148 -10.60 5.54 17.80
N VAL A 149 -10.44 6.84 17.52
CA VAL A 149 -10.56 7.85 18.57
C VAL A 149 -12.01 7.75 19.01
N LYS A 150 -12.25 6.99 20.08
CA LYS A 150 -13.59 6.71 20.56
C LYS A 150 -14.27 8.07 20.74
N PRO A 151 -15.52 8.23 20.30
CA PRO A 151 -16.23 9.50 20.43
C PRO A 151 -16.30 9.94 21.90
N TYR A 152 -16.16 9.00 22.84
CA TYR A 152 -16.10 9.26 24.28
C TYR A 152 -14.85 8.63 24.89
N PHE A 153 -14.27 9.30 25.88
CA PHE A 153 -13.19 8.76 26.72
C PHE A 153 -13.63 8.70 28.18
N ARG A 154 -13.05 7.76 28.93
CA ARG A 154 -13.22 7.63 30.38
C ARG A 154 -11.93 7.13 31.00
N ASP A 155 -11.34 7.94 31.88
CA ASP A 155 -10.08 7.63 32.55
C ASP A 155 -10.27 7.67 34.07
N ILE A 156 -9.61 6.74 34.76
CA ILE A 156 -9.53 6.72 36.23
C ILE A 156 -8.06 6.65 36.60
N TYR A 157 -7.60 7.61 37.39
CA TYR A 157 -6.26 7.65 37.97
C TYR A 157 -6.36 7.48 39.47
N PHE A 158 -5.69 6.44 39.98
CA PHE A 158 -5.62 6.12 41.39
C PHE A 158 -4.17 5.73 41.72
N ALA A 159 -3.51 6.55 42.53
CA ALA A 159 -2.10 6.38 42.88
C ALA A 159 -1.87 6.69 44.36
N PRO A 160 -2.20 5.74 45.26
CA PRO A 160 -1.93 5.90 46.68
C PRO A 160 -0.46 6.17 46.95
N SER A 161 -0.17 7.10 47.85
CA SER A 161 1.19 7.41 48.29
C SER A 161 1.23 7.59 49.80
N TYR A 162 2.40 7.42 50.40
CA TYR A 162 2.65 7.71 51.81
C TYR A 162 3.71 8.79 51.90
N GLU A 163 3.44 9.83 52.69
CA GLU A 163 4.29 11.01 52.80
C GLU A 163 4.93 11.06 54.19
N SER A 164 6.15 10.53 54.31
CA SER A 164 6.84 10.35 55.60
C SER A 164 7.08 11.64 56.38
N ARG A 165 7.13 12.79 55.70
CA ARG A 165 7.32 14.10 56.34
C ARG A 165 6.11 14.54 57.19
N TYR A 166 4.95 13.93 56.93
CA TYR A 166 3.68 14.22 57.62
C TYR A 166 3.06 12.98 58.26
N ASP A 167 3.65 11.79 58.07
CA ASP A 167 3.09 10.51 58.50
C ASP A 167 1.67 10.24 57.95
N ASP A 168 1.41 10.73 56.74
CA ASP A 168 0.10 10.67 56.10
C ASP A 168 0.05 9.70 54.92
N VAL A 169 -1.09 9.03 54.75
CA VAL A 169 -1.40 8.25 53.54
C VAL A 169 -2.35 9.06 52.66
N ILE A 170 -1.95 9.29 51.41
CA ILE A 170 -2.69 10.08 50.42
C ILE A 170 -3.31 9.12 49.39
N PHE A 171 -4.61 9.26 49.16
CA PHE A 171 -5.37 8.46 48.19
C PHE A 171 -5.97 9.35 47.09
N PRO A 172 -5.16 9.82 46.12
CA PRO A 172 -5.67 10.67 45.06
C PRO A 172 -6.52 9.83 44.10
N LEU A 173 -7.75 10.30 43.85
CA LEU A 173 -8.65 9.75 42.85
C LEU A 173 -8.99 10.85 41.85
N LYS A 174 -8.67 10.62 40.58
CA LYS A 174 -9.07 11.51 39.48
C LYS A 174 -9.85 10.73 38.45
N MET A 175 -11.07 11.17 38.17
CA MET A 175 -11.92 10.63 37.13
C MET A 175 -12.08 11.67 36.01
N ARG A 176 -12.01 11.23 34.76
CA ARG A 176 -12.29 12.07 33.60
C ARG A 176 -13.27 11.35 32.68
N TYR A 177 -14.23 12.10 32.14
CA TYR A 177 -15.12 11.65 31.08
C TYR A 177 -15.36 12.81 30.13
N GLY A 178 -15.45 12.53 28.83
CA GLY A 178 -15.71 13.57 27.84
C GLY A 178 -15.90 13.03 26.44
N LYS A 179 -16.22 13.93 25.51
CA LYS A 179 -16.42 13.65 24.09
C LYS A 179 -15.26 14.21 23.27
N ASN A 180 -14.72 13.42 22.33
CA ASN A 180 -13.74 13.89 21.36
C ASN A 180 -14.48 14.62 20.23
N ILE A 181 -14.21 15.92 20.07
CA ILE A 181 -14.89 16.79 19.08
C ILE A 181 -14.13 16.82 17.74
N ASP A 182 -12.83 16.54 17.77
CA ASP A 182 -11.99 16.38 16.58
C ASP A 182 -11.50 14.92 16.49
N ASN A 183 -11.38 14.40 15.26
CA ASN A 183 -10.76 13.10 14.94
C ASN A 183 -9.25 13.08 15.23
N GLY A 184 -8.82 13.59 16.38
CA GLY A 184 -7.46 13.56 16.93
C GLY A 184 -6.35 13.81 15.91
N ARG A 185 -5.77 15.01 15.89
CA ARG A 185 -4.39 15.12 15.40
C ARG A 185 -3.55 14.15 16.23
N ALA A 186 -3.16 13.03 15.64
CA ALA A 186 -2.05 12.24 16.15
C ALA A 186 -0.87 13.22 16.24
N GLN A 187 -0.46 13.53 17.47
CA GLN A 187 0.80 14.22 17.75
C GLN A 187 1.95 13.24 17.55
#